data_AF-A0A8X7XM88-F1
#
_entry.id   AF-A0A8X7XM88-F1
#
_cell.length_a   1.000
_cell.length_b   1.000
_cell.length_c   1.000
_cell.angle_alpha   90.00
_cell.angle_beta   90.00
_cell.angle_gamma   90.00
#
_symmetry.space_group_name_H-M   'P 1'
#
loop_
_entity.id
_entity.type
_entity.pdbx_description
1 polymer ?
#
loop_
_entity_poly.entity_id
_entity_poly.type
_entity_poly.pdbx_seq_one_letter_code
_entity_poly.pdbx_strand_id
1 'polypeptide(L)'
;MLSPNLHNQIFNGCRVNATEEDVAHSIRHLQNHDLWGRETALLPDVELTLPSFYGVDIDEHFSILAQKQSFPYLKAASLLLQELPPEMPEVWAWEVGWTQYCSSGEQKKVDFPDEQALVFDVEVCLAEGQCPTLAVAVSPTGWYSWCSKRLIEERYTWSSQLTLTDLIPMETRLNAIQPPSGQWCERLVVGHNISFDRAYIKEQYLLKGSKMRFLDTLSMHMVISGLTGFQRSLWMANKHGKRRGLQEVKEHIRKTGRRKEGLKNSSWDWVDISSINNLADVHALYVGGSPLEKEAREIFVKGTMHDIRNSFQELMRYCALDVCATQEVFREQMPLFMERCPHPVTFAGMLEMGVSYLPVNQNWGRYLEESQSTFDELQREMKKSLMNLADDACQLLKDDRYKEDPWLWDLEWDVKAFKQKKTAAKKNKNPKNQKEAGCPDQSYPSNWDQDPGPPSEEEDMKPPACRVVVEHLKETVRFLPKKRQHLPGHPGWYRKLCANLSDSNWVPGPGLISLQMRVTPKLMALTWDGFPLHYSDKHGWGYLVPGRQDNLQDMDTEGPLCPYGYV
;
A
#
# COMPACT_ATOMS: atom_id res chain seq x y z
N MET A 1 -6.69 23.09 39.10
CA MET A 1 -7.96 23.13 39.84
C MET A 1 -8.97 23.90 39.01
N LEU A 2 -10.27 23.59 39.13
CA LEU A 2 -11.34 24.40 38.55
C LEU A 2 -11.60 25.62 39.45
N SER A 3 -11.94 26.76 38.87
CA SER A 3 -12.35 27.94 39.64
C SER A 3 -13.64 27.65 40.42
N PRO A 4 -13.89 28.31 41.56
CA PRO A 4 -15.12 28.11 42.34
C PRO A 4 -16.39 28.35 41.53
N ASN A 5 -16.35 29.32 40.60
CA ASN A 5 -17.44 29.63 39.69
C ASN A 5 -17.80 28.46 38.77
N LEU A 6 -16.80 27.83 38.13
CA LEU A 6 -17.01 26.67 37.27
C LEU A 6 -17.42 25.44 38.07
N HIS A 7 -16.77 25.21 39.21
CA HIS A 7 -17.06 24.08 40.08
C HIS A 7 -18.53 24.08 40.53
N ASN A 8 -19.06 25.23 40.93
CA ASN A 8 -20.47 25.35 41.35
C ASN A 8 -21.45 25.04 40.21
N GLN A 9 -21.12 25.43 38.98
CA GLN A 9 -21.96 25.18 37.81
C GLN A 9 -21.91 23.72 37.34
N ILE A 10 -20.76 23.05 37.47
CA ILE A 10 -20.56 21.66 37.02
C ILE A 10 -21.05 20.64 38.04
N PHE A 11 -20.78 20.88 39.32
CA PHE A 11 -21.04 19.92 40.40
C PHE A 11 -22.19 20.33 41.30
N ASN A 12 -22.98 21.34 40.91
CA ASN A 12 -24.11 21.86 41.69
C ASN A 12 -23.74 22.21 43.15
N GLY A 13 -22.50 22.65 43.38
CA GLY A 13 -21.99 22.98 44.72
C GLY A 13 -21.58 21.79 45.60
N CYS A 14 -21.59 20.54 45.09
CA CYS A 14 -21.09 19.36 45.81
C CYS A 14 -19.60 19.49 46.10
N ARG A 15 -19.20 19.51 47.37
CA ARG A 15 -17.79 19.54 47.78
C ARG A 15 -17.34 18.17 48.25
N VAL A 16 -16.25 17.66 47.67
CA VAL A 16 -15.58 16.46 48.16
C VAL A 16 -14.57 16.87 49.22
N ASN A 17 -14.74 16.36 50.45
CA ASN A 17 -13.75 16.54 51.51
C ASN A 17 -12.76 15.37 51.45
N ALA A 18 -11.50 15.66 51.11
CA ALA A 18 -10.44 14.66 51.13
C ALA A 18 -10.10 14.26 52.58
N THR A 19 -9.74 13.00 52.79
CA THR A 19 -9.25 12.54 54.10
C THR A 19 -7.81 13.01 54.32
N GLU A 20 -7.43 13.23 55.58
CA GLU A 20 -6.04 13.63 55.91
C GLU A 20 -5.01 12.56 55.50
N GLU A 21 -5.40 11.28 55.54
CA GLU A 21 -4.56 10.16 55.13
C GLU A 21 -4.26 10.19 53.61
N ASP A 22 -5.26 10.42 52.77
CA ASP A 22 -5.09 10.48 51.30
C ASP A 22 -4.18 11.65 50.89
N VAL A 23 -4.35 12.80 51.55
CA VAL A 23 -3.51 13.99 51.34
C VAL A 23 -2.07 13.68 51.75
N ALA A 24 -1.86 13.10 52.93
CA ALA A 24 -0.52 12.73 53.41
C ALA A 24 0.17 11.72 52.48
N HIS A 25 -0.58 10.76 51.95
CA HIS A 25 -0.06 9.77 51.00
C HIS A 25 0.36 10.43 49.67
N SER A 26 -0.46 11.35 49.15
CA SER A 26 -0.15 12.12 47.93
C SER A 26 1.09 12.99 48.10
N ILE A 27 1.22 13.67 49.24
CA ILE A 27 2.39 14.49 49.57
C ILE A 27 3.66 13.64 49.61
N ARG A 28 3.64 12.47 50.28
CA ARG A 28 4.79 11.57 50.36
C ARG A 28 5.21 11.08 48.96
N HIS A 29 4.26 10.75 48.10
CA HIS A 29 4.55 10.34 46.72
C HIS A 29 5.22 11.47 45.93
N LEU A 30 4.71 12.70 46.04
CA LEU A 30 5.30 13.87 45.38
C LEU A 30 6.70 14.21 45.92
N GLN A 31 6.96 13.97 47.21
CA GLN A 31 8.30 14.13 47.79
C GLN A 31 9.30 13.12 47.22
N ASN A 32 8.91 11.86 47.07
CA ASN A 32 9.79 10.82 46.50
C ASN A 32 10.18 11.09 45.04
N HIS A 33 9.38 11.88 44.32
CA HIS A 33 9.64 12.30 42.95
C HIS A 33 10.26 13.71 42.86
N ASP A 34 10.65 14.30 43.99
CA ASP A 34 11.18 15.66 44.10
C ASP A 34 10.24 16.74 43.53
N LEU A 35 8.92 16.52 43.51
CA LEU A 35 7.93 17.45 42.96
C LEU A 35 7.27 18.32 44.03
N TRP A 36 7.26 17.87 45.29
CA TRP A 36 6.66 18.61 46.40
C TRP A 36 7.50 19.84 46.77
N GLY A 37 6.85 20.98 47.00
CA GLY A 37 7.51 22.22 47.45
C GLY A 37 8.23 23.02 46.35
N ARG A 38 8.12 22.63 45.08
CA ARG A 38 8.58 23.45 43.95
C ARG A 38 7.61 24.62 43.70
N GLU A 39 8.15 25.79 43.34
CA GLU A 39 7.32 26.92 42.92
C GLU A 39 6.49 26.54 41.69
N THR A 40 5.18 26.76 41.80
CA THR A 40 4.23 26.55 40.71
C THR A 40 3.53 27.88 40.42
N ALA A 41 3.43 28.22 39.14
CA ALA A 41 2.70 29.41 38.72
C ALA A 41 1.20 29.15 38.90
N LEU A 42 0.59 29.84 39.87
CA LEU A 42 -0.86 29.84 40.06
C LEU A 42 -1.47 30.82 39.06
N LEU A 43 -2.30 30.29 38.15
CA LEU A 43 -3.11 31.10 37.25
C LEU A 43 -4.31 31.68 38.02
N PRO A 44 -4.78 32.89 37.66
CA PRO A 44 -5.95 33.48 38.29
C PRO A 44 -7.22 32.68 37.96
N ASP A 45 -8.21 32.78 38.84
CA ASP A 45 -9.52 32.16 38.64
C ASP A 45 -10.23 32.72 37.40
N VAL A 46 -10.92 31.84 36.68
CA VAL A 46 -11.74 32.19 35.52
C VAL A 46 -13.21 32.27 35.93
N GLU A 47 -13.87 33.36 35.56
CA GLU A 47 -15.33 33.51 35.63
C GLU A 47 -15.93 33.25 34.25
N LEU A 48 -16.65 32.13 34.11
CA LEU A 48 -17.28 31.73 32.86
C LEU A 48 -18.68 31.21 33.16
N THR A 49 -19.69 31.72 32.46
CA THR A 49 -21.06 31.21 32.55
C THR A 49 -21.27 30.10 31.52
N LEU A 50 -21.53 28.88 31.99
CA LEU A 50 -21.82 27.72 31.15
C LEU A 50 -23.30 27.71 30.73
N PRO A 51 -23.64 27.18 29.53
CA PRO A 51 -25.01 26.91 29.16
C PRO A 51 -25.69 25.94 30.13
N SER A 52 -27.03 25.99 30.21
CA SER A 52 -27.80 25.06 31.03
C SER A 52 -27.61 23.61 30.57
N PHE A 53 -27.28 22.72 31.49
CA PHE A 53 -27.25 21.29 31.21
C PHE A 53 -28.66 20.72 31.02
N TYR A 54 -28.79 19.78 30.09
CA TYR A 54 -29.98 18.94 29.95
C TYR A 54 -30.21 17.98 31.13
N GLY A 55 -29.16 17.53 31.82
CA GLY A 55 -29.20 16.58 32.93
C GLY A 55 -28.72 17.21 34.24
N VAL A 56 -28.80 16.45 35.34
CA VAL A 56 -28.39 16.88 36.68
C VAL A 56 -26.87 16.90 36.87
N ASP A 57 -26.13 16.11 36.10
CA ASP A 57 -24.68 16.04 36.09
C ASP A 57 -24.13 15.91 34.66
N ILE A 58 -22.80 15.84 34.53
CA ILE A 58 -22.12 15.72 33.24
C ILE A 58 -22.51 14.43 32.51
N ASP A 59 -22.62 13.31 33.23
CA ASP A 59 -22.87 12.00 32.62
C ASP A 59 -24.28 11.93 32.03
N GLU A 60 -25.28 12.34 32.81
CA GLU A 60 -26.67 12.42 32.37
C GLU A 60 -26.82 13.43 31.22
N HIS A 61 -26.12 14.57 31.30
CA HIS A 61 -26.12 15.56 30.22
C HIS A 61 -25.66 14.96 28.88
N PHE A 62 -24.53 14.25 28.86
CA PHE A 62 -24.01 13.62 27.65
C PHE A 62 -24.87 12.43 27.20
N SER A 63 -25.45 11.68 28.15
CA SER A 63 -26.40 10.62 27.84
C SER A 63 -27.64 11.15 27.11
N ILE A 64 -28.26 12.22 27.61
CA ILE A 64 -29.43 12.85 26.98
C ILE A 64 -29.07 13.43 25.60
N LEU A 65 -27.92 14.09 25.48
CA LEU A 65 -27.43 14.62 24.20
C LEU A 65 -27.29 13.51 23.16
N ALA A 66 -26.57 12.43 23.51
CA ALA A 66 -26.34 11.32 22.61
C ALA A 66 -27.65 10.65 22.19
N GLN A 67 -28.54 10.39 23.14
CA GLN A 67 -29.86 9.82 22.85
C GLN A 67 -30.64 10.70 21.86
N LYS A 68 -30.72 12.02 22.08
CA LYS A 68 -31.43 12.93 21.18
C LYS A 68 -30.84 12.93 19.76
N GLN A 69 -29.51 12.93 19.65
CA GLN A 69 -28.82 12.95 18.36
C GLN A 69 -28.96 11.62 17.60
N SER A 70 -28.85 10.49 18.31
CA SER A 70 -28.80 9.18 17.68
C SER A 70 -30.17 8.49 17.54
N PHE A 71 -31.21 8.96 18.23
CA PHE A 71 -32.54 8.33 18.25
C PHE A 71 -33.15 8.09 16.86
N PRO A 72 -33.12 9.04 15.90
CA PRO A 72 -33.66 8.79 14.56
C PRO A 72 -32.97 7.60 13.87
N TYR A 73 -31.66 7.47 14.05
CA TYR A 73 -30.85 6.40 13.46
C TYR A 73 -31.01 5.07 14.20
N LEU A 74 -31.22 5.09 15.53
CA LEU A 74 -31.60 3.88 16.28
C LEU A 74 -32.96 3.34 15.84
N LYS A 75 -33.92 4.23 15.60
CA LYS A 75 -35.22 3.88 15.05
C LYS A 75 -35.08 3.27 13.66
N ALA A 76 -34.28 3.89 12.78
CA ALA A 76 -33.98 3.37 11.45
C ALA A 76 -33.31 1.99 11.51
N ALA A 77 -32.32 1.80 12.40
CA ALA A 77 -31.68 0.51 12.63
C ALA A 77 -32.68 -0.56 13.08
N SER A 78 -33.60 -0.20 13.99
CA SER A 78 -34.63 -1.11 14.50
C SER A 78 -35.56 -1.64 13.40
N LEU A 79 -35.86 -0.83 12.37
CA LEU A 79 -36.64 -1.28 11.21
C LEU A 79 -35.94 -2.42 10.46
N LEU A 80 -34.62 -2.30 10.24
CA LEU A 80 -33.82 -3.34 9.59
C LEU A 80 -33.68 -4.63 10.43
N LEU A 81 -33.82 -4.53 11.76
CA LEU A 81 -33.75 -5.68 12.66
C LEU A 81 -35.07 -6.45 12.75
N GLN A 82 -36.20 -5.73 12.74
CA GLN A 82 -37.52 -6.32 12.97
C GLN A 82 -38.08 -7.01 11.72
N GLU A 83 -37.86 -6.41 10.55
CA GLU A 83 -38.41 -6.91 9.30
C GLU A 83 -37.38 -7.80 8.58
N LEU A 84 -37.85 -8.93 8.05
CA LEU A 84 -37.04 -9.74 7.14
C LEU A 84 -37.01 -9.07 5.77
N PRO A 85 -35.88 -9.12 5.04
CA PRO A 85 -35.84 -8.59 3.70
C PRO A 85 -36.85 -9.32 2.81
N PRO A 86 -37.44 -8.62 1.82
CA PRO A 86 -38.30 -9.27 0.83
C PRO A 86 -37.51 -10.29 0.01
N GLU A 87 -38.24 -11.18 -0.67
CA GLU A 87 -37.63 -12.19 -1.53
C GLU A 87 -36.74 -11.54 -2.60
N MET A 88 -35.52 -12.06 -2.74
CA MET A 88 -34.53 -11.52 -3.67
C MET A 88 -35.02 -11.68 -5.12
N PRO A 89 -34.86 -10.66 -5.98
CA PRO A 89 -35.21 -10.77 -7.39
C PRO A 89 -34.42 -11.88 -8.10
N GLU A 90 -35.11 -12.66 -8.94
CA GLU A 90 -34.43 -13.66 -9.79
C GLU A 90 -33.69 -13.02 -10.96
N VAL A 91 -34.21 -11.90 -11.48
CA VAL A 91 -33.68 -11.19 -12.65
C VAL A 91 -33.52 -9.71 -12.34
N TRP A 92 -32.31 -9.21 -12.56
CA TRP A 92 -31.95 -7.81 -12.35
C TRP A 92 -32.07 -7.00 -13.64
N ALA A 93 -32.57 -5.77 -13.53
CA ALA A 93 -32.77 -4.85 -14.65
C ALA A 93 -31.45 -4.31 -15.20
N TRP A 94 -31.28 -4.43 -16.51
CA TRP A 94 -30.17 -3.83 -17.26
C TRP A 94 -30.49 -2.38 -17.62
N GLU A 95 -30.50 -1.49 -16.63
CA GLU A 95 -30.83 -0.08 -16.84
C GLU A 95 -29.91 0.87 -16.09
N VAL A 96 -29.56 2.00 -16.73
CA VAL A 96 -28.79 3.07 -16.10
C VAL A 96 -29.56 3.69 -14.93
N GLY A 97 -28.88 3.83 -13.79
CA GLY A 97 -29.42 4.44 -12.58
C GLY A 97 -30.09 3.40 -11.66
N TRP A 98 -30.97 3.88 -10.79
CA TRP A 98 -31.65 3.03 -9.81
C TRP A 98 -32.90 2.36 -10.37
N THR A 99 -33.05 1.08 -10.05
CA THR A 99 -34.26 0.29 -10.23
C THR A 99 -34.67 -0.29 -8.88
N GLN A 100 -35.93 -0.08 -8.50
CA GLN A 100 -36.60 -0.65 -7.34
C GLN A 100 -37.32 -1.95 -7.74
N TYR A 101 -37.24 -2.97 -6.88
CA TYR A 101 -37.96 -4.23 -7.01
C TYR A 101 -38.88 -4.36 -5.80
N CYS A 102 -40.18 -4.23 -6.05
CA CYS A 102 -41.20 -4.34 -5.02
C CYS A 102 -41.51 -5.82 -4.72
N SER A 103 -42.00 -6.11 -3.51
CA SER A 103 -42.46 -7.46 -3.14
C SER A 103 -43.60 -8.00 -4.01
N SER A 104 -44.26 -7.15 -4.80
CA SER A 104 -45.26 -7.54 -5.80
C SER A 104 -44.65 -8.09 -7.09
N GLY A 105 -43.33 -8.05 -7.26
CA GLY A 105 -42.61 -8.39 -8.49
C GLY A 105 -42.54 -7.26 -9.51
N GLU A 106 -43.10 -6.09 -9.21
CA GLU A 106 -43.01 -4.91 -10.09
C GLU A 106 -41.61 -4.28 -10.03
N GLN A 107 -41.04 -3.98 -11.20
CA GLN A 107 -39.78 -3.26 -11.35
C GLN A 107 -40.06 -1.81 -11.72
N LYS A 108 -39.51 -0.87 -10.95
CA LYS A 108 -39.73 0.56 -11.17
C LYS A 108 -38.44 1.34 -11.17
N LYS A 109 -38.22 2.16 -12.21
CA LYS A 109 -37.12 3.11 -12.25
C LYS A 109 -37.34 4.24 -11.24
N VAL A 110 -36.33 4.54 -10.44
CA VAL A 110 -36.37 5.59 -9.41
C VAL A 110 -35.12 6.48 -9.50
N ASP A 111 -35.19 7.69 -8.94
CA ASP A 111 -34.04 8.61 -8.92
C ASP A 111 -33.02 8.21 -7.83
N PHE A 112 -33.51 7.71 -6.70
CA PHE A 112 -32.77 7.22 -5.53
C PHE A 112 -33.73 6.41 -4.63
N PRO A 113 -33.25 5.56 -3.70
CA PRO A 113 -34.10 4.82 -2.76
C PRO A 113 -34.82 5.76 -1.77
N ASP A 114 -36.12 5.59 -1.52
CA ASP A 114 -36.90 6.49 -0.67
C ASP A 114 -36.86 6.12 0.83
N GLU A 115 -36.26 4.99 1.18
CA GLU A 115 -36.28 4.42 2.51
C GLU A 115 -35.39 5.14 3.53
N GLN A 116 -35.81 5.07 4.80
CA GLN A 116 -35.07 5.61 5.93
C GLN A 116 -33.85 4.77 6.32
N ALA A 117 -33.88 3.47 6.03
CA ALA A 117 -32.85 2.52 6.41
C ALA A 117 -32.61 1.50 5.29
N LEU A 118 -31.35 1.28 4.95
CA LEU A 118 -30.96 0.34 3.90
C LEU A 118 -29.60 -0.29 4.20
N VAL A 119 -29.41 -1.53 3.75
CA VAL A 119 -28.10 -2.18 3.67
C VAL A 119 -27.59 -2.01 2.24
N PHE A 120 -26.33 -1.66 2.06
CA PHE A 120 -25.79 -1.19 0.78
C PHE A 120 -24.36 -1.67 0.55
N ASP A 121 -24.06 -2.00 -0.71
CA ASP A 121 -22.75 -2.42 -1.18
C ASP A 121 -22.51 -1.94 -2.62
N VAL A 122 -21.26 -1.61 -2.96
CA VAL A 122 -20.83 -1.08 -4.26
C VAL A 122 -19.66 -1.87 -4.82
N GLU A 123 -19.77 -2.25 -6.10
CA GLU A 123 -18.70 -2.89 -6.84
C GLU A 123 -18.08 -1.99 -7.92
N VAL A 124 -16.77 -2.12 -8.08
CA VAL A 124 -15.93 -1.28 -8.95
C VAL A 124 -15.04 -2.15 -9.84
N CYS A 125 -15.08 -1.93 -11.15
CA CYS A 125 -14.15 -2.54 -12.09
C CYS A 125 -12.77 -1.85 -12.00
N LEU A 126 -11.85 -2.43 -11.23
CA LEU A 126 -10.54 -1.83 -10.94
C LEU A 126 -9.63 -1.73 -12.18
N ALA A 127 -9.81 -2.60 -13.18
CA ALA A 127 -9.06 -2.55 -14.42
C ALA A 127 -9.39 -1.32 -15.29
N GLU A 128 -10.60 -0.77 -15.15
CA GLU A 128 -11.14 0.31 -15.98
C GLU A 128 -11.15 1.67 -15.28
N GLY A 129 -10.93 1.69 -13.95
CA GLY A 129 -10.73 2.92 -13.18
C GLY A 129 -11.37 2.89 -11.79
N GLN A 130 -11.70 4.08 -11.29
CA GLN A 130 -12.22 4.29 -9.94
C GLN A 130 -13.73 4.64 -9.91
N CYS A 131 -14.47 4.38 -10.99
CA CYS A 131 -15.90 4.72 -11.05
C CYS A 131 -16.75 3.55 -10.55
N PRO A 132 -17.82 3.81 -9.78
CA PRO A 132 -18.74 2.75 -9.35
C PRO A 132 -19.35 2.09 -10.58
N THR A 133 -19.41 0.75 -10.55
CA THR A 133 -19.86 -0.06 -11.69
C THR A 133 -21.28 -0.58 -11.46
N LEU A 134 -21.48 -1.22 -10.30
CA LEU A 134 -22.74 -1.76 -9.82
C LEU A 134 -22.92 -1.41 -8.36
N ALA A 135 -24.17 -1.30 -7.91
CA ALA A 135 -24.47 -1.28 -6.48
C ALA A 135 -25.80 -1.98 -6.21
N VAL A 136 -25.91 -2.57 -5.03
CA VAL A 136 -27.14 -3.21 -4.56
C VAL A 136 -27.49 -2.63 -3.20
N ALA A 137 -28.79 -2.41 -2.99
CA ALA A 137 -29.31 -2.11 -1.67
C ALA A 137 -30.53 -2.96 -1.36
N VAL A 138 -30.73 -3.25 -0.08
CA VAL A 138 -31.96 -3.84 0.43
C VAL A 138 -32.51 -3.01 1.57
N SER A 139 -33.82 -2.88 1.58
CA SER A 139 -34.59 -2.24 2.64
C SER A 139 -35.67 -3.22 3.12
N PRO A 140 -36.38 -2.91 4.22
CA PRO A 140 -37.51 -3.73 4.64
C PRO A 140 -38.62 -3.86 3.59
N THR A 141 -38.76 -2.86 2.70
CA THR A 141 -39.85 -2.75 1.73
C THR A 141 -39.51 -3.21 0.32
N GLY A 142 -38.23 -3.30 -0.03
CA GLY A 142 -37.83 -3.62 -1.41
C GLY A 142 -36.32 -3.73 -1.62
N TRP A 143 -35.98 -4.33 -2.75
CA TRP A 143 -34.61 -4.40 -3.28
C TRP A 143 -34.34 -3.27 -4.25
N TYR A 144 -33.07 -2.93 -4.40
CA TYR A 144 -32.59 -1.88 -5.29
C TYR A 144 -31.32 -2.33 -6.02
N SER A 145 -31.25 -2.02 -7.31
CA SER A 145 -30.02 -2.14 -8.09
C SER A 145 -29.68 -0.81 -8.73
N TRP A 146 -28.40 -0.48 -8.77
CA TRP A 146 -27.88 0.65 -9.51
C TRP A 146 -26.88 0.19 -10.56
N CYS A 147 -27.07 0.58 -11.82
CA CYS A 147 -26.07 0.36 -12.87
C CYS A 147 -25.45 1.68 -13.34
N SER A 148 -24.13 1.67 -13.47
CA SER A 148 -23.40 2.81 -14.00
C SER A 148 -23.69 3.05 -15.48
N LYS A 149 -23.61 4.33 -15.89
CA LYS A 149 -23.63 4.70 -17.33
C LYS A 149 -22.52 4.00 -18.10
N ARG A 150 -21.35 3.79 -17.46
CA ARG A 150 -20.17 3.19 -18.09
C ARG A 150 -20.36 1.71 -18.42
N LEU A 151 -21.13 1.02 -17.59
CA LEU A 151 -21.48 -0.37 -17.80
C LEU A 151 -22.45 -0.52 -18.97
N ILE A 152 -23.51 0.29 -19.00
CA ILE A 152 -24.61 0.12 -19.97
C ILE A 152 -24.34 0.78 -21.31
N GLU A 153 -23.75 1.98 -21.33
CA GLU A 153 -23.47 2.71 -22.58
C GLU A 153 -22.15 2.26 -23.21
N GLU A 154 -22.16 2.06 -24.53
CA GLU A 154 -20.95 1.84 -25.31
C GLU A 154 -20.39 3.18 -25.81
N ARG A 155 -19.20 3.54 -25.35
CA ARG A 155 -18.46 4.72 -25.82
C ARG A 155 -17.02 4.33 -26.12
N TYR A 156 -16.43 4.99 -27.12
CA TYR A 156 -15.03 4.75 -27.50
C TYR A 156 -14.03 5.12 -26.40
N THR A 157 -14.32 6.16 -25.61
CA THR A 157 -13.47 6.60 -24.51
C THR A 157 -14.29 7.13 -23.34
N TRP A 158 -13.78 6.91 -22.13
CA TRP A 158 -14.32 7.46 -20.88
C TRP A 158 -13.28 8.38 -20.24
N SER A 159 -13.76 9.41 -19.54
CA SER A 159 -12.88 10.24 -18.71
C SER A 159 -12.34 9.40 -17.55
N SER A 160 -11.04 9.51 -17.30
CA SER A 160 -10.40 8.93 -16.12
C SER A 160 -10.74 9.71 -14.84
N GLN A 161 -11.19 10.96 -14.96
CA GLN A 161 -11.57 11.80 -13.82
C GLN A 161 -13.00 11.50 -13.37
N LEU A 162 -13.15 11.24 -12.07
CA LEU A 162 -14.42 11.03 -11.40
C LEU A 162 -15.12 12.38 -11.18
N THR A 163 -16.37 12.51 -11.63
CA THR A 163 -17.21 13.68 -11.39
C THR A 163 -18.42 13.32 -10.54
N LEU A 164 -19.11 14.33 -9.97
CA LEU A 164 -20.35 14.10 -9.22
C LEU A 164 -21.45 13.39 -10.04
N THR A 165 -21.36 13.41 -11.37
CA THR A 165 -22.34 12.73 -12.26
C THR A 165 -22.04 11.25 -12.46
N ASP A 166 -20.82 10.81 -12.13
CA ASP A 166 -20.42 9.40 -12.14
C ASP A 166 -20.76 8.70 -10.80
N LEU A 167 -21.07 9.46 -9.75
CA LEU A 167 -21.37 8.96 -8.40
C LEU A 167 -22.83 8.52 -8.25
N ILE A 168 -23.08 7.67 -7.27
CA ILE A 168 -24.38 7.07 -6.96
C ILE A 168 -25.22 8.09 -6.17
N PRO A 169 -26.36 8.57 -6.69
CA PRO A 169 -27.26 9.45 -5.95
C PRO A 169 -28.07 8.68 -4.91
N MET A 170 -28.08 9.13 -3.66
CA MET A 170 -28.87 8.48 -2.60
C MET A 170 -29.99 9.37 -2.03
N GLU A 171 -29.97 10.67 -2.29
CA GLU A 171 -30.94 11.62 -1.70
C GLU A 171 -31.37 12.72 -2.67
N THR A 172 -30.70 12.85 -3.82
CA THR A 172 -30.95 13.91 -4.80
C THR A 172 -31.16 13.35 -6.20
N ARG A 173 -31.96 14.06 -7.01
CA ARG A 173 -32.12 13.74 -8.43
C ARG A 173 -30.80 13.89 -9.19
N LEU A 174 -30.75 13.30 -10.37
CA LEU A 174 -29.62 13.48 -11.29
C LEU A 174 -29.37 14.98 -11.53
N ASN A 175 -28.12 15.41 -11.40
CA ASN A 175 -27.66 16.82 -11.51
C ASN A 175 -28.22 17.81 -10.46
N ALA A 176 -29.04 17.38 -9.50
CA ALA A 176 -29.46 18.23 -8.38
C ALA A 176 -28.42 18.21 -7.24
N ILE A 177 -28.34 19.28 -6.46
CA ILE A 177 -27.47 19.41 -5.27
C ILE A 177 -28.26 19.57 -3.97
N GLN A 178 -29.60 19.55 -4.07
CA GLN A 178 -30.52 19.65 -2.95
C GLN A 178 -31.59 18.55 -3.06
N PRO A 179 -32.12 18.08 -1.93
CA PRO A 179 -33.20 17.10 -1.94
C PRO A 179 -34.48 17.73 -2.54
N PRO A 180 -35.38 16.92 -3.13
CA PRO A 180 -36.61 17.44 -3.75
C PRO A 180 -37.50 18.25 -2.82
N SER A 181 -37.50 17.93 -1.52
CA SER A 181 -38.25 18.64 -0.46
C SER A 181 -37.57 19.92 0.02
N GLY A 182 -36.33 20.18 -0.40
CA GLY A 182 -35.48 21.25 0.14
C GLY A 182 -34.95 21.00 1.55
N GLN A 183 -35.31 19.89 2.20
CA GLN A 183 -34.87 19.52 3.56
C GLN A 183 -34.25 18.12 3.59
N TRP A 184 -33.09 18.00 4.24
CA TRP A 184 -32.44 16.71 4.46
C TRP A 184 -33.16 15.91 5.55
N CYS A 185 -33.39 14.63 5.28
CA CYS A 185 -34.01 13.67 6.20
C CYS A 185 -32.95 12.77 6.83
N GLU A 186 -33.16 12.37 8.08
CA GLU A 186 -32.33 11.38 8.75
C GLU A 186 -32.47 10.02 8.07
N ARG A 187 -31.34 9.50 7.57
CA ARG A 187 -31.26 8.20 6.87
C ARG A 187 -30.08 7.40 7.39
N LEU A 188 -30.26 6.09 7.47
CA LEU A 188 -29.24 5.16 7.93
C LEU A 188 -28.86 4.21 6.79
N VAL A 189 -27.56 4.11 6.53
CA VAL A 189 -26.99 3.12 5.62
C VAL A 189 -26.11 2.16 6.41
N VAL A 190 -26.35 0.87 6.28
CA VAL A 190 -25.52 -0.18 6.89
C VAL A 190 -24.70 -0.84 5.80
N GLY A 191 -23.42 -1.09 6.06
CA GLY A 191 -22.56 -1.84 5.14
C GLY A 191 -21.47 -2.59 5.88
N HIS A 192 -20.64 -3.31 5.12
CA HIS A 192 -19.44 -3.96 5.63
C HIS A 192 -18.22 -3.28 5.03
N ASN A 193 -17.39 -2.64 5.87
CA ASN A 193 -16.37 -1.70 5.42
C ASN A 193 -16.97 -0.52 4.63
N ILE A 194 -18.12 -0.01 5.09
CA ILE A 194 -18.98 0.98 4.41
C ILE A 194 -18.27 2.28 3.99
N SER A 195 -17.09 2.58 4.56
CA SER A 195 -16.31 3.75 4.15
C SER A 195 -15.87 3.67 2.68
N PHE A 196 -15.68 2.45 2.14
CA PHE A 196 -15.42 2.25 0.72
C PHE A 196 -16.63 2.65 -0.12
N ASP A 197 -17.81 2.10 0.18
CA ASP A 197 -19.07 2.35 -0.52
C ASP A 197 -19.49 3.82 -0.42
N ARG A 198 -19.32 4.40 0.77
CA ARG A 198 -19.58 5.81 1.05
C ARG A 198 -18.84 6.73 0.09
N ALA A 199 -17.62 6.38 -0.31
CA ALA A 199 -16.82 7.17 -1.25
C ALA A 199 -17.45 7.25 -2.65
N TYR A 200 -18.44 6.41 -2.96
CA TYR A 200 -19.18 6.42 -4.23
C TYR A 200 -20.55 7.09 -4.15
N ILE A 201 -20.97 7.56 -2.96
CA ILE A 201 -22.23 8.27 -2.78
C ILE A 201 -22.05 9.75 -3.08
N LYS A 202 -22.86 10.26 -4.00
CA LYS A 202 -22.78 11.64 -4.52
C LYS A 202 -22.90 12.70 -3.43
N GLU A 203 -23.87 12.56 -2.53
CA GLU A 203 -24.17 13.56 -1.51
C GLU A 203 -23.08 13.70 -0.45
N GLN A 204 -22.19 12.71 -0.33
CA GLN A 204 -21.07 12.73 0.62
C GLN A 204 -19.94 13.70 0.22
N TYR A 205 -19.98 14.22 -1.00
CA TYR A 205 -19.06 15.25 -1.49
C TYR A 205 -19.62 16.67 -1.41
N LEU A 206 -20.85 16.83 -0.90
CA LEU A 206 -21.44 18.15 -0.69
C LEU A 206 -20.87 18.79 0.58
N LEU A 207 -20.36 20.03 0.46
CA LEU A 207 -19.79 20.78 1.59
C LEU A 207 -20.77 20.93 2.78
N LYS A 208 -22.05 21.17 2.47
CA LYS A 208 -23.13 21.09 3.44
C LYS A 208 -23.71 19.68 3.34
N GLY A 209 -23.19 18.79 4.18
CA GLY A 209 -23.54 17.38 4.17
C GLY A 209 -25.00 17.12 4.48
N SER A 210 -25.48 15.96 4.06
CA SER A 210 -26.81 15.48 4.38
C SER A 210 -26.92 14.98 5.82
N LYS A 211 -28.12 14.56 6.21
CA LYS A 211 -28.36 13.88 7.49
C LYS A 211 -28.23 12.35 7.37
N MET A 212 -27.65 11.84 6.29
CA MET A 212 -27.31 10.43 6.17
C MET A 212 -26.19 10.08 7.16
N ARG A 213 -26.32 8.92 7.81
CA ARG A 213 -25.29 8.33 8.66
C ARG A 213 -25.04 6.88 8.25
N PHE A 214 -23.85 6.40 8.59
CA PHE A 214 -23.37 5.09 8.20
C PHE A 214 -23.10 4.24 9.43
N LEU A 215 -23.48 2.97 9.38
CA LEU A 215 -23.08 1.95 10.33
C LEU A 215 -22.26 0.89 9.61
N ASP A 216 -21.14 0.56 10.23
CA ASP A 216 -20.18 -0.38 9.67
C ASP A 216 -20.15 -1.67 10.50
N THR A 217 -20.61 -2.77 9.91
CA THR A 217 -20.58 -4.10 10.53
C THR A 217 -19.15 -4.59 10.75
N LEU A 218 -18.17 -4.11 9.98
CA LEU A 218 -16.76 -4.39 10.24
C LEU A 218 -16.31 -3.71 11.54
N SER A 219 -16.58 -2.41 11.69
CA SER A 219 -16.24 -1.67 12.91
C SER A 219 -16.95 -2.23 14.14
N MET A 220 -18.23 -2.61 14.02
CA MET A 220 -18.97 -3.28 15.10
C MET A 220 -18.34 -4.63 15.47
N HIS A 221 -17.96 -5.45 14.48
CA HIS A 221 -17.21 -6.69 14.73
C HIS A 221 -15.92 -6.42 15.51
N MET A 222 -15.16 -5.39 15.15
CA MET A 222 -13.92 -5.05 15.85
C MET A 222 -14.15 -4.70 17.32
N VAL A 223 -15.29 -4.08 17.67
CA VAL A 223 -15.66 -3.75 19.05
C VAL A 223 -16.10 -4.99 19.83
N ILE A 224 -16.84 -5.90 19.20
CA ILE A 224 -17.42 -7.08 19.86
C ILE A 224 -16.38 -8.21 19.98
N SER A 225 -15.78 -8.61 18.87
CA SER A 225 -14.93 -9.80 18.73
C SER A 225 -13.64 -9.53 17.94
N GLY A 226 -13.12 -8.29 17.98
CA GLY A 226 -11.89 -7.93 17.27
C GLY A 226 -10.63 -8.59 17.84
N LEU A 227 -9.65 -8.84 16.96
CA LEU A 227 -8.34 -9.40 17.31
C LEU A 227 -7.26 -8.31 17.40
N THR A 228 -6.37 -8.42 18.40
CA THR A 228 -5.11 -7.67 18.41
C THR A 228 -4.20 -8.12 17.26
N GLY A 229 -3.22 -7.30 16.88
CA GLY A 229 -2.29 -7.62 15.80
C GLY A 229 -1.58 -8.98 15.97
N PHE A 230 -1.16 -9.30 17.20
CA PHE A 230 -0.55 -10.60 17.49
C PHE A 230 -1.58 -11.76 17.41
N GLN A 231 -2.76 -11.60 18.00
CA GLN A 231 -3.81 -12.63 17.94
C GLN A 231 -4.27 -12.89 16.51
N ARG A 232 -4.31 -11.88 15.64
CA ARG A 232 -4.61 -12.05 14.21
C ARG A 232 -3.59 -12.97 13.52
N SER A 233 -2.30 -12.79 13.80
CA SER A 233 -1.24 -13.68 13.27
C SER A 233 -1.40 -15.11 13.79
N LEU A 234 -1.75 -15.28 15.07
CA LEU A 234 -2.03 -16.58 15.68
C LEU A 234 -3.25 -17.27 15.04
N TRP A 235 -4.35 -16.54 14.89
CA TRP A 235 -5.60 -17.03 14.28
C TRP A 235 -5.36 -17.48 12.83
N MET A 236 -4.63 -16.68 12.05
CA MET A 236 -4.21 -17.01 10.68
C MET A 236 -3.36 -18.28 10.62
N ALA A 237 -2.41 -18.43 11.55
CA ALA A 237 -1.57 -19.62 11.61
C ALA A 237 -2.38 -20.88 11.93
N ASN A 238 -3.38 -20.76 12.81
CA ASN A 238 -4.25 -21.87 13.18
C ASN A 238 -5.19 -22.27 12.04
N LYS A 239 -5.90 -21.31 11.43
CA LYS A 239 -6.91 -21.57 10.39
C LYS A 239 -6.32 -21.90 9.01
N HIS A 240 -5.17 -21.32 8.65
CA HIS A 240 -4.55 -21.50 7.32
C HIS A 240 -3.25 -22.33 7.33
N GLY A 241 -2.87 -22.92 8.47
CA GLY A 241 -1.73 -23.84 8.55
C GLY A 241 -0.37 -23.25 8.12
N LYS A 242 -0.22 -21.92 8.09
CA LYS A 242 1.03 -21.27 7.65
C LYS A 242 2.14 -21.50 8.68
N ARG A 243 3.10 -22.38 8.32
CA ARG A 243 4.30 -22.76 9.11
C ARG A 243 5.07 -21.60 9.77
N ARG A 244 5.09 -20.41 9.16
CA ARG A 244 5.80 -19.22 9.68
C ARG A 244 5.18 -18.67 10.96
N GLY A 245 3.85 -18.54 11.01
CA GLY A 245 3.16 -18.07 12.21
C GLY A 245 3.40 -19.03 13.38
N LEU A 246 3.37 -20.34 13.13
CA LEU A 246 3.68 -21.39 14.11
C LEU A 246 5.08 -21.28 14.74
N GLN A 247 6.09 -20.75 14.04
CA GLN A 247 7.44 -20.53 14.60
C GLN A 247 7.46 -19.32 15.54
N GLU A 248 6.87 -18.21 15.14
CA GLU A 248 6.72 -17.01 15.99
C GLU A 248 5.86 -17.32 17.24
N VAL A 249 4.82 -18.15 17.07
CA VAL A 249 3.99 -18.69 18.16
C VAL A 249 4.84 -19.48 19.15
N LYS A 250 5.67 -20.43 18.66
CA LYS A 250 6.53 -21.27 19.50
C LYS A 250 7.55 -20.44 20.28
N GLU A 251 8.12 -19.40 19.67
CA GLU A 251 9.04 -18.50 20.36
C GLU A 251 8.36 -17.63 21.42
N HIS A 252 7.16 -17.13 21.13
CA HIS A 252 6.38 -16.36 22.11
C HIS A 252 5.93 -17.25 23.28
N ILE A 253 5.37 -18.44 23.02
CA ILE A 253 5.02 -19.41 24.07
C ILE A 253 6.24 -19.78 24.92
N ARG A 254 7.43 -19.93 24.32
CA ARG A 254 8.68 -20.18 25.06
C ARG A 254 9.08 -19.01 25.96
N LYS A 255 8.79 -17.77 25.56
CA LYS A 255 9.06 -16.56 26.37
C LYS A 255 8.02 -16.35 27.47
N THR A 256 6.74 -16.66 27.20
CA THR A 256 5.61 -16.36 28.10
C THR A 256 5.27 -17.53 29.04
N GLY A 257 5.59 -18.77 28.66
CA GLY A 257 5.33 -20.00 29.41
C GLY A 257 6.13 -20.21 30.70
N ARG A 258 6.93 -19.23 31.14
CA ARG A 258 7.60 -19.26 32.45
C ARG A 258 6.74 -18.71 33.60
N ARG A 259 5.54 -18.18 33.33
CA ARG A 259 4.64 -17.65 34.38
C ARG A 259 3.25 -18.26 34.30
N LYS A 260 2.94 -19.07 35.33
CA LYS A 260 1.64 -19.62 35.77
C LYS A 260 1.27 -21.04 35.30
N GLU A 261 1.69 -22.02 36.10
CA GLU A 261 0.81 -23.13 36.50
C GLU A 261 -0.43 -22.52 37.19
N GLY A 262 -1.63 -22.63 36.61
CA GLY A 262 -2.84 -22.20 37.32
C GLY A 262 -4.15 -22.05 36.54
N LEU A 263 -4.16 -21.96 35.20
CA LEU A 263 -5.42 -21.88 34.44
C LEU A 263 -5.49 -23.02 33.42
N LYS A 264 -6.32 -24.03 33.70
CA LYS A 264 -6.70 -25.13 32.80
C LYS A 264 -7.81 -24.73 31.82
N ASN A 265 -7.80 -23.50 31.31
CA ASN A 265 -8.62 -23.13 30.17
C ASN A 265 -7.71 -23.18 28.94
N SER A 266 -8.16 -23.84 27.88
CA SER A 266 -7.35 -24.07 26.69
C SER A 266 -6.89 -22.70 26.16
N SER A 267 -5.59 -22.54 25.91
CA SER A 267 -4.94 -21.27 25.52
C SER A 267 -5.47 -20.65 24.21
N TRP A 268 -6.50 -21.27 23.60
CA TRP A 268 -6.99 -21.02 22.26
C TRP A 268 -8.51 -20.83 22.17
N ASP A 269 -9.25 -20.85 23.29
CA ASP A 269 -10.72 -20.75 23.28
C ASP A 269 -11.22 -19.42 22.67
N TRP A 270 -10.37 -18.39 22.64
CA TRP A 270 -10.66 -17.10 22.00
C TRP A 270 -10.65 -17.16 20.47
N VAL A 271 -10.04 -18.19 19.86
CA VAL A 271 -9.98 -18.35 18.39
C VAL A 271 -11.35 -18.66 17.80
N ASP A 272 -12.17 -19.40 18.54
CA ASP A 272 -13.48 -19.87 18.06
C ASP A 272 -14.59 -18.83 18.24
N ILE A 273 -14.36 -17.80 19.06
CA ILE A 273 -15.30 -16.69 19.32
C ILE A 273 -14.90 -15.39 18.60
N SER A 274 -13.92 -15.47 17.70
CA SER A 274 -13.37 -14.31 17.01
C SER A 274 -12.96 -14.67 15.59
N SER A 275 -12.86 -13.66 14.72
CA SER A 275 -12.49 -13.85 13.33
C SER A 275 -11.70 -12.65 12.80
N ILE A 276 -11.34 -12.72 11.52
CA ILE A 276 -10.77 -11.60 10.80
C ILE A 276 -11.85 -10.76 10.12
N ASN A 277 -11.41 -9.58 9.73
CA ASN A 277 -12.21 -8.46 9.27
C ASN A 277 -12.89 -8.60 7.91
N ASN A 278 -12.85 -9.74 7.21
CA ASN A 278 -13.58 -9.84 5.92
C ASN A 278 -14.99 -10.38 6.15
N LEU A 279 -15.93 -9.96 5.28
CA LEU A 279 -17.34 -10.32 5.42
C LEU A 279 -17.55 -11.83 5.51
N ALA A 280 -16.85 -12.64 4.71
CA ALA A 280 -16.99 -14.10 4.73
C ALA A 280 -16.60 -14.72 6.09
N ASP A 281 -15.52 -14.27 6.72
CA ASP A 281 -15.09 -14.76 8.03
C ASP A 281 -15.92 -14.18 9.19
N VAL A 282 -16.48 -12.99 9.03
CA VAL A 282 -17.41 -12.38 9.99
C VAL A 282 -18.79 -13.07 9.92
N HIS A 283 -19.31 -13.30 8.73
CA HIS A 283 -20.55 -14.03 8.48
C HIS A 283 -20.46 -15.46 9.00
N ALA A 284 -19.36 -16.17 8.71
CA ALA A 284 -19.12 -17.50 9.24
C ALA A 284 -19.05 -17.56 10.79
N LEU A 285 -18.63 -16.48 11.45
CA LEU A 285 -18.56 -16.42 12.91
C LEU A 285 -19.95 -16.22 13.55
N TYR A 286 -20.74 -15.26 13.05
CA TYR A 286 -22.00 -14.88 13.69
C TYR A 286 -23.20 -15.67 13.18
N VAL A 287 -23.26 -15.95 11.88
CA VAL A 287 -24.41 -16.57 11.21
C VAL A 287 -24.10 -18.03 10.89
N GLY A 288 -22.89 -18.31 10.42
CA GLY A 288 -22.49 -19.62 9.90
C GLY A 288 -23.06 -19.91 8.51
N GLY A 289 -23.10 -21.19 8.12
CA GLY A 289 -23.67 -21.62 6.83
C GLY A 289 -22.66 -21.81 5.70
N SER A 290 -23.13 -21.74 4.46
CA SER A 290 -22.30 -21.91 3.26
C SER A 290 -21.33 -20.74 3.09
N PRO A 291 -20.05 -20.99 2.74
CA PRO A 291 -19.11 -19.92 2.48
C PRO A 291 -19.59 -18.99 1.36
N LEU A 292 -19.38 -17.69 1.54
CA LEU A 292 -19.57 -16.71 0.47
C LEU A 292 -18.61 -17.00 -0.68
N GLU A 293 -19.13 -16.96 -1.90
CA GLU A 293 -18.38 -17.20 -3.13
C GLU A 293 -17.34 -16.09 -3.33
N LYS A 294 -16.08 -16.46 -3.59
CA LYS A 294 -14.97 -15.49 -3.72
C LYS A 294 -14.61 -15.21 -5.17
N GLU A 295 -15.07 -16.06 -6.07
CA GLU A 295 -14.64 -16.14 -7.45
C GLU A 295 -15.22 -15.02 -8.30
N ALA A 296 -16.49 -14.65 -8.08
CA ALA A 296 -17.16 -13.56 -8.79
C ALA A 296 -16.45 -12.20 -8.58
N ARG A 297 -15.94 -11.96 -7.36
CA ARG A 297 -15.17 -10.74 -7.01
C ARG A 297 -13.93 -10.55 -7.88
N GLU A 298 -13.27 -11.63 -8.30
CA GLU A 298 -12.06 -11.52 -9.13
C GLU A 298 -12.35 -10.89 -10.50
N ILE A 299 -13.59 -10.96 -10.99
CA ILE A 299 -14.00 -10.30 -12.24
C ILE A 299 -13.98 -8.78 -12.06
N PHE A 300 -14.41 -8.23 -10.92
CA PHE A 300 -14.30 -6.79 -10.66
C PHE A 300 -12.85 -6.34 -10.46
N VAL A 301 -11.99 -7.21 -9.92
CA VAL A 301 -10.59 -6.88 -9.63
C VAL A 301 -9.69 -6.97 -10.87
N LYS A 302 -9.85 -8.02 -11.68
CA LYS A 302 -8.94 -8.34 -12.80
C LYS A 302 -9.63 -8.39 -14.17
N GLY A 303 -10.95 -8.51 -14.20
CA GLY A 303 -11.73 -8.55 -15.43
C GLY A 303 -11.92 -7.17 -16.04
N THR A 304 -12.43 -7.17 -17.26
CA THR A 304 -12.76 -5.97 -18.05
C THR A 304 -14.23 -5.59 -17.91
N MET A 305 -14.60 -4.38 -18.36
CA MET A 305 -16.02 -4.01 -18.41
C MET A 305 -16.83 -4.97 -19.28
N HIS A 306 -16.23 -5.55 -20.33
CA HIS A 306 -16.91 -6.52 -21.19
C HIS A 306 -17.23 -7.83 -20.46
N ASP A 307 -16.32 -8.30 -19.61
CA ASP A 307 -16.55 -9.51 -18.80
C ASP A 307 -17.71 -9.30 -17.82
N ILE A 308 -17.77 -8.12 -17.19
CA ILE A 308 -18.88 -7.74 -16.30
C ILE A 308 -20.20 -7.70 -17.07
N ARG A 309 -20.21 -7.19 -18.31
CA ARG A 309 -21.41 -7.18 -19.15
C ARG A 309 -21.90 -8.59 -19.46
N ASN A 310 -20.99 -9.52 -19.76
CA ASN A 310 -21.33 -10.90 -20.11
C ASN A 310 -21.84 -11.72 -18.92
N SER A 311 -21.35 -11.44 -17.70
CA SER A 311 -21.72 -12.15 -16.46
C SER A 311 -22.64 -11.33 -15.54
N PHE A 312 -23.38 -10.35 -16.08
CA PHE A 312 -24.09 -9.37 -15.25
C PHE A 312 -25.10 -9.95 -14.25
N GLN A 313 -25.93 -10.90 -14.67
CA GLN A 313 -26.94 -11.47 -13.75
C GLN A 313 -26.28 -12.23 -12.59
N GLU A 314 -25.18 -12.93 -12.87
CA GLU A 314 -24.38 -13.63 -11.88
C GLU A 314 -23.72 -12.64 -10.91
N LEU A 315 -23.10 -11.58 -11.44
CA LEU A 315 -22.44 -10.55 -10.64
C LEU A 315 -23.42 -9.72 -9.81
N MET A 316 -24.61 -9.41 -10.33
CA MET A 316 -25.67 -8.75 -9.57
C MET A 316 -26.18 -9.63 -8.43
N ARG A 317 -26.33 -10.95 -8.68
CA ARG A 317 -26.68 -11.91 -7.64
C ARG A 317 -25.58 -11.98 -6.57
N TYR A 318 -24.30 -11.98 -6.97
CA TYR A 318 -23.17 -11.92 -6.06
C TYR A 318 -23.25 -10.67 -5.15
N CYS A 319 -23.43 -9.48 -5.72
CA CYS A 319 -23.58 -8.23 -4.95
C CYS A 319 -24.77 -8.31 -3.98
N ALA A 320 -25.90 -8.88 -4.43
CA ALA A 320 -27.09 -9.04 -3.59
C ALA A 320 -26.88 -10.03 -2.43
N LEU A 321 -26.12 -11.11 -2.66
CA LEU A 321 -25.75 -12.06 -1.61
C LEU A 321 -24.82 -11.42 -0.56
N ASP A 322 -23.88 -10.57 -0.97
CA ASP A 322 -23.03 -9.82 -0.03
C ASP A 322 -23.85 -8.83 0.82
N VAL A 323 -24.85 -8.17 0.22
CA VAL A 323 -25.82 -7.33 0.95
C VAL A 323 -26.67 -8.16 1.93
N CYS A 324 -27.17 -9.33 1.53
CA CYS A 324 -27.87 -10.26 2.41
C CYS A 324 -27.00 -10.67 3.60
N ALA A 325 -25.78 -11.13 3.34
CA ALA A 325 -24.84 -11.54 4.37
C ALA A 325 -24.53 -10.40 5.34
N THR A 326 -24.39 -9.17 4.83
CA THR A 326 -24.19 -7.98 5.65
C THR A 326 -25.41 -7.69 6.53
N GLN A 327 -26.63 -7.85 6.02
CA GLN A 327 -27.85 -7.70 6.81
C GLN A 327 -27.96 -8.74 7.92
N GLU A 328 -27.68 -10.01 7.62
CA GLU A 328 -27.69 -11.09 8.61
C GLU A 328 -26.65 -10.84 9.72
N VAL A 329 -25.43 -10.46 9.34
CA VAL A 329 -24.38 -10.08 10.28
C VAL A 329 -24.81 -8.89 11.14
N PHE A 330 -25.43 -7.87 10.54
CA PHE A 330 -25.91 -6.71 11.27
C PHE A 330 -26.98 -7.10 12.31
N ARG A 331 -27.89 -8.01 11.96
CA ARG A 331 -28.96 -8.49 12.86
C ARG A 331 -28.40 -9.15 14.12
N GLU A 332 -27.34 -9.94 13.99
CA GLU A 332 -26.67 -10.58 15.13
C GLU A 332 -25.78 -9.60 15.91
N GLN A 333 -25.07 -8.71 15.21
CA GLN A 333 -24.11 -7.81 15.86
C GLN A 333 -24.76 -6.66 16.61
N MET A 334 -25.87 -6.11 16.12
CA MET A 334 -26.45 -4.89 16.69
C MET A 334 -26.89 -5.05 18.16
N PRO A 335 -27.57 -6.14 18.56
CA PRO A 335 -27.85 -6.41 19.97
C PRO A 335 -26.58 -6.59 20.81
N LEU A 336 -25.60 -7.35 20.31
CA LEU A 336 -24.33 -7.60 21.01
C LEU A 336 -23.53 -6.30 21.21
N PHE A 337 -23.53 -5.42 20.21
CA PHE A 337 -22.90 -4.11 20.29
C PHE A 337 -23.53 -3.27 21.40
N MET A 338 -24.87 -3.24 21.47
CA MET A 338 -25.60 -2.48 22.49
C MET A 338 -25.39 -3.05 23.90
N GLU A 339 -25.26 -4.36 24.05
CA GLU A 339 -24.91 -4.99 25.32
C GLU A 339 -23.47 -4.66 25.74
N ARG A 340 -22.53 -4.72 24.79
CA ARG A 340 -21.10 -4.46 25.03
C ARG A 340 -20.82 -2.98 25.30
N CYS A 341 -21.56 -2.09 24.67
CA CYS A 341 -21.41 -0.63 24.71
C CYS A 341 -22.74 0.04 25.08
N PRO A 342 -23.19 -0.08 26.35
CA PRO A 342 -24.51 0.36 26.77
C PRO A 342 -24.68 1.88 26.81
N HIS A 343 -23.57 2.63 26.86
CA HIS A 343 -23.62 4.08 26.93
C HIS A 343 -23.96 4.69 25.55
N PRO A 344 -25.00 5.54 25.42
CA PRO A 344 -25.51 6.02 24.13
C PRO A 344 -24.49 6.87 23.35
N VAL A 345 -23.56 7.51 24.06
CA VAL A 345 -22.47 8.30 23.43
C VAL A 345 -21.62 7.44 22.50
N THR A 346 -21.40 6.15 22.80
CA THR A 346 -20.60 5.29 21.92
C THR A 346 -21.26 5.12 20.56
N PHE A 347 -22.58 4.88 20.54
CA PHE A 347 -23.35 4.76 19.30
C PHE A 347 -23.43 6.10 18.55
N ALA A 348 -23.74 7.20 19.25
CA ALA A 348 -23.79 8.53 18.65
C ALA A 348 -22.42 8.95 18.05
N GLY A 349 -21.34 8.71 18.79
CA GLY A 349 -19.99 9.00 18.36
C GLY A 349 -19.59 8.19 17.13
N MET A 350 -19.96 6.91 17.07
CA MET A 350 -19.71 6.06 15.90
C MET A 350 -20.39 6.61 14.63
N LEU A 351 -21.63 7.07 14.73
CA LEU A 351 -22.35 7.68 13.60
C LEU A 351 -21.66 8.95 13.10
N GLU A 352 -21.23 9.83 14.02
CA GLU A 352 -20.56 11.08 13.66
C GLU A 352 -19.15 10.86 13.10
N MET A 353 -18.39 9.89 13.64
CA MET A 353 -17.09 9.52 13.07
C MET A 353 -17.21 9.02 11.62
N GLY A 354 -18.30 8.30 11.31
CA GLY A 354 -18.57 7.77 9.98
C GLY A 354 -18.80 8.82 8.88
N VAL A 355 -19.08 10.09 9.23
CA VAL A 355 -19.32 11.19 8.27
C VAL A 355 -18.16 12.17 8.13
N SER A 356 -17.01 11.86 8.72
CA SER A 356 -15.80 12.68 8.60
C SER A 356 -15.41 12.88 7.12
N TYR A 357 -15.01 14.10 6.77
CA TYR A 357 -14.50 14.42 5.44
C TYR A 357 -13.31 15.38 5.52
N LEU A 358 -12.41 15.28 4.54
CA LEU A 358 -11.24 16.17 4.41
C LEU A 358 -11.41 17.02 3.15
N PRO A 359 -11.75 18.31 3.28
CA PRO A 359 -11.87 19.18 2.12
C PRO A 359 -10.49 19.42 1.50
N VAL A 360 -10.35 19.05 0.22
CA VAL A 360 -9.17 19.35 -0.59
C VAL A 360 -9.53 20.39 -1.65
N ASN A 361 -8.52 21.13 -2.13
CA ASN A 361 -8.66 22.06 -3.23
C ASN A 361 -7.71 21.69 -4.37
N GLN A 362 -7.67 22.51 -5.42
CA GLN A 362 -6.84 22.29 -6.61
C GLN A 362 -5.34 22.19 -6.29
N ASN A 363 -4.88 22.75 -5.15
CA ASN A 363 -3.49 22.65 -4.74
C ASN A 363 -3.11 21.21 -4.34
N TRP A 364 -4.07 20.34 -4.02
CA TRP A 364 -3.78 18.95 -3.70
C TRP A 364 -3.17 18.20 -4.90
N GLY A 365 -3.70 18.44 -6.10
CA GLY A 365 -3.13 17.87 -7.33
C GLY A 365 -1.69 18.36 -7.56
N ARG A 366 -1.45 19.66 -7.38
CA ARG A 366 -0.10 20.24 -7.47
C ARG A 366 0.83 19.67 -6.41
N TYR A 367 0.38 19.55 -5.17
CA TYR A 367 1.16 18.98 -4.07
C TYR A 367 1.60 17.54 -4.37
N LEU A 368 0.70 16.71 -4.90
CA LEU A 368 1.01 15.34 -5.29
C LEU A 368 2.04 15.29 -6.42
N GLU A 369 1.86 16.11 -7.45
CA GLU A 369 2.79 16.18 -8.59
C GLU A 369 4.18 16.67 -8.17
N GLU A 370 4.26 17.76 -7.40
CA GLU A 370 5.53 18.33 -6.91
C GLU A 370 6.24 17.35 -5.95
N SER A 371 5.50 16.69 -5.06
CA SER A 371 6.05 15.68 -4.14
C SER A 371 6.61 14.47 -4.91
N GLN A 372 5.86 13.98 -5.91
CA GLN A 372 6.31 12.87 -6.75
C GLN A 372 7.53 13.26 -7.59
N SER A 373 7.53 14.45 -8.18
CA SER A 373 8.65 14.98 -8.97
C SER A 373 9.93 15.08 -8.13
N THR A 374 9.82 15.63 -6.92
CA THR A 374 10.93 15.75 -5.97
C THR A 374 11.48 14.36 -5.57
N PHE A 375 10.58 13.41 -5.29
CA PHE A 375 10.98 12.03 -5.01
C PHE A 375 11.74 11.40 -6.19
N ASP A 376 11.22 11.55 -7.41
CA ASP A 376 11.84 11.00 -8.62
C ASP A 376 13.17 11.68 -8.95
N GLU A 377 13.33 12.97 -8.66
CA GLU A 377 14.60 13.67 -8.73
C GLU A 377 15.62 13.10 -7.73
N LEU A 378 15.27 13.03 -6.44
CA LEU A 378 16.15 12.47 -5.41
C LEU A 378 16.53 11.02 -5.69
N GLN A 379 15.59 10.19 -6.19
CA GLN A 379 15.88 8.83 -6.61
C GLN A 379 16.88 8.79 -7.79
N ARG A 380 16.73 9.67 -8.78
CA ARG A 380 17.66 9.78 -9.92
C ARG A 380 19.04 10.26 -9.47
N GLU A 381 19.11 11.27 -8.60
CA GLU A 381 20.37 11.80 -8.06
C GLU A 381 21.11 10.76 -7.22
N MET A 382 20.40 10.06 -6.32
CA MET A 382 20.94 8.97 -5.54
C MET A 382 21.48 7.87 -6.45
N LYS A 383 20.69 7.44 -7.45
CA LYS A 383 21.10 6.41 -8.40
C LYS A 383 22.34 6.83 -9.19
N LYS A 384 22.40 8.07 -9.66
CA LYS A 384 23.57 8.63 -10.35
C LYS A 384 24.81 8.67 -9.45
N SER A 385 24.65 9.07 -8.19
CA SER A 385 25.75 9.09 -7.22
C SER A 385 26.29 7.68 -6.95
N LEU A 386 25.40 6.69 -6.80
CA LEU A 386 25.79 5.28 -6.67
C LEU A 386 26.46 4.75 -7.93
N MET A 387 25.99 5.15 -9.12
CA MET A 387 26.64 4.79 -10.37
C MET A 387 28.06 5.34 -10.45
N ASN A 388 28.26 6.62 -10.10
CA ASN A 388 29.58 7.22 -10.06
C ASN A 388 30.51 6.49 -9.08
N LEU A 389 30.03 6.14 -7.88
CA LEU A 389 30.81 5.37 -6.90
C LEU A 389 31.22 4.00 -7.44
N ALA A 390 30.32 3.30 -8.15
CA ALA A 390 30.63 2.04 -8.79
C ALA A 390 31.65 2.20 -9.94
N ASP A 391 31.53 3.26 -10.73
CA ASP A 391 32.46 3.59 -11.81
C ASP A 391 33.87 3.90 -11.26
N ASP A 392 33.94 4.73 -10.22
CA ASP A 392 35.18 5.09 -9.52
C ASP A 392 35.83 3.87 -8.87
N ALA A 393 35.03 3.04 -8.17
CA ALA A 393 35.51 1.79 -7.59
C ALA A 393 36.07 0.85 -8.66
N CYS A 394 35.43 0.76 -9.84
CA CYS A 394 35.92 -0.09 -10.93
C CYS A 394 37.33 0.32 -11.40
N GLN A 395 37.76 1.57 -11.20
CA GLN A 395 39.11 2.01 -11.55
C GLN A 395 40.20 1.39 -10.67
N LEU A 396 39.86 0.91 -9.46
CA LEU A 396 40.79 0.22 -8.55
C LEU A 396 41.30 -1.12 -9.10
N LEU A 397 40.73 -1.61 -10.19
CA LEU A 397 41.28 -2.73 -10.96
C LEU A 397 42.68 -2.42 -11.50
N LYS A 398 42.99 -1.14 -11.77
CA LYS A 398 44.34 -0.71 -12.18
C LYS A 398 45.29 -0.92 -10.99
N ASP A 399 46.39 -1.60 -11.26
CA ASP A 399 47.45 -1.90 -10.28
C ASP A 399 46.99 -2.74 -9.06
N ASP A 400 45.87 -3.46 -9.17
CA ASP A 400 45.31 -4.30 -8.09
C ASP A 400 45.02 -3.55 -6.77
N ARG A 401 44.80 -2.23 -6.83
CA ARG A 401 44.59 -1.37 -5.65
C ARG A 401 43.38 -1.76 -4.78
N TYR A 402 42.41 -2.44 -5.36
CA TYR A 402 41.25 -2.96 -4.62
C TYR A 402 41.66 -3.93 -3.49
N LYS A 403 42.83 -4.57 -3.57
CA LYS A 403 43.33 -5.47 -2.51
C LYS A 403 43.70 -4.72 -1.24
N GLU A 404 43.94 -3.43 -1.31
CA GLU A 404 44.23 -2.58 -0.14
C GLU A 404 42.94 -1.94 0.42
N ASP A 405 41.81 -2.02 -0.29
CA ASP A 405 40.56 -1.38 0.13
C ASP A 405 39.78 -2.28 1.13
N PRO A 406 39.54 -1.84 2.38
CA PRO A 406 38.85 -2.64 3.40
C PRO A 406 37.40 -3.04 3.06
N TRP A 407 36.73 -2.32 2.16
CA TRP A 407 35.33 -2.56 1.79
C TRP A 407 35.19 -3.39 0.52
N LEU A 408 36.13 -3.27 -0.41
CA LEU A 408 36.01 -3.80 -1.78
C LEU A 408 36.90 -5.00 -2.09
N TRP A 409 37.86 -5.36 -1.23
CA TRP A 409 38.84 -6.43 -1.46
C TRP A 409 38.21 -7.82 -1.72
N ASP A 410 37.05 -8.10 -1.13
CA ASP A 410 36.34 -9.38 -1.18
C ASP A 410 35.34 -9.51 -2.35
N LEU A 411 35.24 -8.49 -3.21
CA LEU A 411 34.34 -8.53 -4.38
C LEU A 411 34.89 -9.38 -5.54
N GLU A 412 34.01 -9.72 -6.49
CA GLU A 412 34.37 -10.49 -7.69
C GLU A 412 35.14 -9.63 -8.72
N TRP A 413 36.47 -9.56 -8.57
CA TRP A 413 37.36 -8.78 -9.46
C TRP A 413 37.80 -9.52 -10.73
N ASP A 414 37.27 -10.72 -11.01
CA ASP A 414 37.63 -11.49 -12.20
C ASP A 414 37.19 -10.81 -13.51
N VAL A 415 38.11 -10.75 -14.47
CA VAL A 415 37.88 -10.10 -15.76
C VAL A 415 37.70 -11.15 -16.85
N LYS A 416 36.64 -11.03 -17.67
CA LYS A 416 36.52 -11.85 -18.89
C LYS A 416 37.42 -11.27 -19.99
N ALA A 417 38.41 -12.06 -20.41
CA ALA A 417 39.25 -11.74 -21.55
C ALA A 417 38.44 -11.61 -22.85
N PHE A 418 38.79 -10.62 -23.67
CA PHE A 418 38.18 -10.40 -24.98
C PHE A 418 38.52 -11.55 -25.92
N LYS A 419 37.50 -12.26 -26.44
CA LYS A 419 37.73 -13.40 -27.36
C LYS A 419 37.41 -12.99 -28.80
N GLN A 420 38.47 -12.81 -29.60
CA GLN A 420 38.35 -12.62 -31.05
C GLN A 420 37.99 -13.94 -31.76
N LYS A 421 37.39 -13.82 -32.95
CA LYS A 421 37.08 -14.97 -33.80
C LYS A 421 38.39 -15.61 -34.29
N LYS A 422 38.74 -16.79 -33.79
CA LYS A 422 39.91 -17.53 -34.28
C LYS A 422 39.72 -17.84 -35.77
N THR A 423 40.69 -17.46 -36.60
CA THR A 423 40.84 -18.00 -37.94
C THR A 423 41.11 -19.50 -37.82
N ALA A 424 40.36 -20.32 -38.55
CA ALA A 424 40.64 -21.75 -38.61
C ALA A 424 41.97 -21.94 -39.37
N ALA A 425 43.06 -22.20 -38.65
CA ALA A 425 44.33 -22.58 -39.26
C ALA A 425 44.15 -23.97 -39.90
N LYS A 426 44.05 -24.02 -41.23
CA LYS A 426 44.20 -25.26 -41.99
C LYS A 426 45.65 -25.74 -41.81
N LYS A 427 45.83 -26.90 -41.16
CA LYS A 427 47.09 -27.65 -41.19
C LYS A 427 47.45 -27.95 -42.65
N ASN A 428 48.56 -27.43 -43.15
CA ASN A 428 49.25 -28.02 -44.29
C ASN A 428 50.76 -28.03 -44.07
N LYS A 429 51.38 -29.10 -44.57
CA LYS A 429 52.78 -29.50 -44.41
C LYS A 429 53.75 -28.54 -45.13
N ASN A 430 54.91 -28.34 -44.49
CA ASN A 430 56.20 -27.71 -44.85
C ASN A 430 56.72 -27.86 -46.32
N PRO A 431 57.82 -27.16 -46.75
CA PRO A 431 57.99 -25.70 -46.94
C PRO A 431 58.69 -25.37 -48.31
N LYS A 432 58.80 -24.09 -48.73
CA LYS A 432 59.95 -23.56 -49.52
C LYS A 432 59.87 -22.03 -49.73
N ASN A 433 60.92 -21.35 -49.26
CA ASN A 433 61.61 -20.17 -49.82
C ASN A 433 60.75 -19.08 -50.51
N GLN A 434 60.63 -17.87 -49.94
CA GLN A 434 61.63 -16.78 -50.02
C GLN A 434 61.03 -15.40 -49.65
N LYS A 435 61.86 -14.64 -48.93
CA LYS A 435 62.04 -13.18 -48.89
C LYS A 435 61.00 -12.27 -48.22
N GLU A 436 61.51 -11.65 -47.15
CA GLU A 436 61.09 -10.39 -46.57
C GLU A 436 60.86 -9.31 -47.64
N ALA A 437 59.81 -8.52 -47.46
CA ALA A 437 59.67 -7.19 -48.02
C ALA A 437 59.00 -6.32 -46.95
N GLY A 438 59.57 -5.14 -46.74
CA GLY A 438 59.38 -4.33 -45.54
C GLY A 438 58.04 -3.59 -45.47
N CYS A 439 57.85 -2.97 -44.32
CA CYS A 439 56.81 -2.01 -44.00
C CYS A 439 56.82 -0.83 -45.01
N PRO A 440 55.70 -0.44 -45.64
CA PRO A 440 55.61 0.84 -46.31
C PRO A 440 55.31 1.92 -45.27
N ASP A 441 56.22 2.88 -45.24
CA ASP A 441 56.21 4.10 -44.46
C ASP A 441 54.93 4.93 -44.71
N GLN A 442 54.44 5.59 -43.65
CA GLN A 442 53.34 6.53 -43.73
C GLN A 442 53.82 7.82 -44.40
N SER A 443 53.11 8.27 -45.43
CA SER A 443 53.06 9.70 -45.74
C SER A 443 51.63 10.10 -46.09
N TYR A 444 51.06 10.97 -45.27
CA TYR A 444 49.85 11.73 -45.58
C TYR A 444 50.22 12.83 -46.58
N PRO A 445 49.51 12.99 -47.72
CA PRO A 445 49.67 14.18 -48.52
C PRO A 445 48.96 15.35 -47.83
N SER A 446 49.75 16.31 -47.36
CA SER A 446 49.33 17.66 -47.01
C SER A 446 49.25 18.47 -48.31
N ASN A 447 48.03 18.68 -48.84
CA ASN A 447 47.70 19.80 -49.72
C ASN A 447 46.19 19.83 -49.98
N TRP A 448 45.50 20.84 -49.43
CA TRP A 448 44.06 21.09 -49.65
C TRP A 448 43.80 22.39 -50.44
N ASP A 449 44.74 22.82 -51.29
CA ASP A 449 44.64 24.11 -52.00
C ASP A 449 44.84 24.00 -53.53
N GLN A 450 44.31 22.96 -54.17
CA GLN A 450 44.06 22.97 -55.61
C GLN A 450 42.75 22.26 -55.92
N ASP A 451 41.80 22.99 -56.51
CA ASP A 451 40.55 22.47 -57.06
C ASP A 451 40.90 21.56 -58.26
N PRO A 452 40.74 20.23 -58.16
CA PRO A 452 40.99 19.35 -59.29
C PRO A 452 39.79 19.50 -60.22
N GLY A 453 40.04 19.97 -61.44
CA GLY A 453 39.02 19.99 -62.49
C GLY A 453 38.35 18.61 -62.69
N PRO A 454 37.24 18.55 -63.45
CA PRO A 454 36.45 17.33 -63.58
C PRO A 454 37.34 16.13 -64.00
N PRO A 455 37.12 14.93 -63.43
CA PRO A 455 37.97 13.78 -63.64
C PRO A 455 38.02 13.40 -65.13
N SER A 456 39.16 12.86 -65.59
CA SER A 456 39.21 12.29 -66.94
C SER A 456 38.42 10.98 -67.00
N GLU A 457 37.94 10.58 -68.19
CA GLU A 457 37.17 9.33 -68.38
C GLU A 457 37.91 8.06 -67.90
N GLU A 458 39.24 8.12 -67.72
CA GLU A 458 40.05 7.03 -67.14
C GLU A 458 40.03 6.98 -65.61
N GLU A 459 39.74 8.09 -64.92
CA GLU A 459 39.57 8.15 -63.46
C GLU A 459 38.18 7.69 -63.01
N ASP A 460 37.14 7.91 -63.82
CA ASP A 460 35.77 7.41 -63.59
C ASP A 460 35.65 5.87 -63.72
N MET A 461 36.63 5.21 -64.36
CA MET A 461 36.71 3.74 -64.43
C MET A 461 37.33 3.09 -63.18
N LYS A 462 37.97 3.87 -62.29
CA LYS A 462 38.47 3.34 -61.01
C LYS A 462 37.33 3.35 -59.99
N PRO A 463 37.13 2.27 -59.23
CA PRO A 463 36.15 2.29 -58.16
C PRO A 463 36.46 3.46 -57.22
N PRO A 464 35.46 4.29 -56.87
CA PRO A 464 35.70 5.49 -56.07
C PRO A 464 36.42 5.10 -54.78
N ALA A 465 37.35 5.93 -54.31
CA ALA A 465 38.20 5.60 -53.16
C ALA A 465 37.39 5.14 -51.93
N CYS A 466 36.18 5.68 -51.76
CA CYS A 466 35.23 5.24 -50.74
C CYS A 466 34.80 3.76 -50.88
N ARG A 467 34.63 3.24 -52.10
CA ARG A 467 34.33 1.82 -52.34
C ARG A 467 35.51 0.92 -51.98
N VAL A 468 36.74 1.32 -52.30
CA VAL A 468 37.94 0.57 -51.93
C VAL A 468 38.12 0.54 -50.40
N VAL A 469 37.88 1.67 -49.73
CA VAL A 469 37.88 1.75 -48.26
C VAL A 469 36.75 0.89 -47.66
N VAL A 470 35.55 0.89 -48.25
CA VAL A 470 34.43 0.05 -47.80
C VAL A 470 34.72 -1.43 -48.01
N GLU A 471 35.32 -1.83 -49.13
CA GLU A 471 35.77 -3.20 -49.37
C GLU A 471 36.84 -3.62 -48.34
N HIS A 472 37.80 -2.74 -48.04
CA HIS A 472 38.79 -2.96 -46.98
C HIS A 472 38.15 -3.06 -45.57
N LEU A 473 37.10 -2.27 -45.30
CA LEU A 473 36.32 -2.35 -44.07
C LEU A 473 35.49 -3.65 -44.00
N LYS A 474 34.93 -4.11 -45.11
CA LYS A 474 34.26 -5.42 -45.18
C LYS A 474 35.24 -6.56 -44.88
N GLU A 475 36.48 -6.45 -45.31
CA GLU A 475 37.52 -7.40 -44.93
C GLU A 475 37.85 -7.38 -43.44
N THR A 476 37.72 -6.24 -42.76
CA THR A 476 37.97 -6.14 -41.31
C THR A 476 36.83 -6.70 -40.44
N VAL A 477 35.67 -7.04 -41.02
CA VAL A 477 34.58 -7.77 -40.35
C VAL A 477 35.05 -9.11 -39.75
N ARG A 478 36.10 -9.72 -40.31
CA ARG A 478 36.72 -10.94 -39.76
C ARG A 478 37.32 -10.76 -38.37
N PHE A 479 37.66 -9.53 -37.98
CA PHE A 479 38.18 -9.18 -36.67
C PHE A 479 37.08 -8.90 -35.63
N LEU A 480 35.81 -8.84 -36.05
CA LEU A 480 34.69 -8.63 -35.13
C LEU A 480 34.40 -9.92 -34.32
N PRO A 481 34.05 -9.78 -33.03
CA PRO A 481 33.73 -10.92 -32.18
C PRO A 481 32.43 -11.62 -32.63
N LYS A 482 32.41 -12.96 -32.62
CA LYS A 482 31.26 -13.80 -33.05
C LYS A 482 30.01 -13.59 -32.19
N LYS A 483 30.18 -13.21 -30.92
CA LYS A 483 29.11 -12.82 -29.99
C LYS A 483 29.59 -11.57 -29.26
N ARG A 484 28.77 -10.51 -29.20
CA ARG A 484 29.08 -9.31 -28.42
C ARG A 484 29.20 -9.72 -26.95
N GLN A 485 30.41 -9.67 -26.40
CA GLN A 485 30.64 -9.97 -24.99
C GLN A 485 30.15 -8.79 -24.15
N HIS A 486 29.44 -9.07 -23.06
CA HIS A 486 28.97 -8.02 -22.15
C HIS A 486 30.15 -7.48 -21.34
N LEU A 487 30.48 -6.20 -21.58
CA LEU A 487 31.55 -5.42 -20.93
C LEU A 487 32.84 -6.23 -20.67
N PRO A 488 33.55 -6.68 -21.72
CA PRO A 488 34.86 -7.33 -21.56
C PRO A 488 35.85 -6.34 -20.93
N GLY A 489 36.77 -6.84 -20.10
CA GLY A 489 37.72 -5.97 -19.38
C GLY A 489 37.24 -5.45 -18.02
N HIS A 490 35.96 -5.63 -17.66
CA HIS A 490 35.41 -5.16 -16.37
C HIS A 490 35.23 -6.30 -15.35
N PRO A 491 35.29 -6.02 -14.04
CA PRO A 491 35.06 -6.97 -12.94
C PRO A 491 33.71 -7.71 -13.02
N GLY A 492 33.64 -8.91 -12.44
CA GLY A 492 32.41 -9.69 -12.28
C GLY A 492 31.29 -8.92 -11.57
N TRP A 493 31.59 -8.32 -10.43
CA TRP A 493 30.61 -7.58 -9.62
C TRP A 493 30.05 -6.36 -10.38
N TYR A 494 30.90 -5.60 -11.07
CA TYR A 494 30.50 -4.39 -11.80
C TYR A 494 29.62 -4.72 -13.01
N ARG A 495 29.94 -5.79 -13.75
CA ARG A 495 29.12 -6.24 -14.88
C ARG A 495 27.72 -6.65 -14.45
N LYS A 496 27.55 -7.24 -13.26
CA LYS A 496 26.22 -7.57 -12.72
C LYS A 496 25.36 -6.32 -12.48
N LEU A 497 25.97 -5.14 -12.33
CA LEU A 497 25.27 -3.86 -12.16
C LEU A 497 24.89 -3.20 -13.50
N CYS A 498 25.44 -3.65 -14.62
CA CYS A 498 25.19 -3.06 -15.93
C CYS A 498 24.15 -3.87 -16.71
N ALA A 499 23.12 -3.20 -17.24
CA ALA A 499 22.13 -3.84 -18.11
C ALA A 499 22.78 -4.37 -19.41
N ASN A 500 22.16 -5.37 -20.03
CA ASN A 500 22.59 -5.86 -21.34
C ASN A 500 22.15 -4.87 -22.43
N LEU A 501 22.96 -4.67 -23.47
CA LEU A 501 22.65 -3.75 -24.58
C LEU A 501 21.35 -4.12 -25.34
N SER A 502 20.86 -5.35 -25.17
CA SER A 502 19.60 -5.83 -25.75
C SER A 502 18.36 -5.52 -24.90
N ASP A 503 18.54 -4.92 -23.72
CA ASP A 503 17.45 -4.57 -22.82
C ASP A 503 16.78 -3.27 -23.28
N SER A 504 15.44 -3.22 -23.23
CA SER A 504 14.66 -2.03 -23.61
C SER A 504 14.93 -0.84 -22.71
N ASN A 505 15.32 -1.09 -21.46
CA ASN A 505 15.62 -0.07 -20.46
C ASN A 505 17.13 0.13 -20.26
N TRP A 506 17.94 -0.15 -21.29
CA TRP A 506 19.38 -0.03 -21.20
C TRP A 506 19.82 1.42 -20.97
N VAL A 507 20.68 1.61 -19.98
CA VAL A 507 21.33 2.88 -19.65
C VAL A 507 22.85 2.61 -19.62
N PRO A 508 23.69 3.54 -20.13
CA PRO A 508 25.14 3.41 -19.99
C PRO A 508 25.56 3.37 -18.50
N GLY A 509 26.48 2.47 -18.17
CA GLY A 509 27.00 2.31 -16.80
C GLY A 509 26.19 1.35 -15.91
N PRO A 510 26.45 1.34 -14.59
CA PRO A 510 25.89 0.41 -13.62
C PRO A 510 24.46 0.77 -13.22
N GLY A 511 23.55 0.84 -14.20
CA GLY A 511 22.16 1.28 -14.02
C GLY A 511 21.24 0.35 -13.22
N LEU A 512 21.70 -0.85 -12.83
CA LEU A 512 20.93 -1.80 -12.00
C LEU A 512 21.23 -1.65 -10.50
N ILE A 513 22.15 -0.76 -10.11
CA ILE A 513 22.50 -0.55 -8.70
C ILE A 513 21.29 -0.05 -7.90
N SER A 514 21.10 -0.63 -6.71
CA SER A 514 20.06 -0.24 -5.76
C SER A 514 20.55 -0.34 -4.31
N LEU A 515 19.88 0.36 -3.39
CA LEU A 515 20.22 0.32 -1.96
C LEU A 515 20.09 -1.08 -1.34
N GLN A 516 19.31 -1.98 -1.95
CA GLN A 516 19.10 -3.33 -1.44
C GLN A 516 20.25 -4.29 -1.78
N MET A 517 21.13 -3.91 -2.71
CA MET A 517 22.25 -4.75 -3.12
C MET A 517 23.34 -4.78 -2.05
N ARG A 518 23.92 -5.96 -1.79
CA ARG A 518 25.00 -6.14 -0.80
C ARG A 518 26.26 -5.32 -1.12
N VAL A 519 26.47 -4.98 -2.39
CA VAL A 519 27.63 -4.17 -2.83
C VAL A 519 27.46 -2.69 -2.48
N THR A 520 26.24 -2.19 -2.33
CA THR A 520 25.96 -0.76 -2.15
C THR A 520 26.52 -0.20 -0.85
N PRO A 521 26.33 -0.83 0.33
CA PRO A 521 26.98 -0.39 1.57
C PRO A 521 28.52 -0.36 1.50
N LYS A 522 29.12 -1.26 0.72
CA LYS A 522 30.57 -1.33 0.50
C LYS A 522 31.06 -0.18 -0.38
N LEU A 523 30.35 0.11 -1.48
CA LEU A 523 30.66 1.23 -2.37
C LEU A 523 30.50 2.59 -1.68
N MET A 524 29.56 2.69 -0.74
CA MET A 524 29.37 3.89 0.09
C MET A 524 30.37 4.00 1.25
N ALA A 525 31.28 3.03 1.41
CA ALA A 525 32.24 2.95 2.51
C ALA A 525 31.58 3.13 3.90
N LEU A 526 30.42 2.49 4.13
CA LEU A 526 29.71 2.65 5.40
C LEU A 526 30.53 2.09 6.57
N THR A 527 30.51 2.81 7.69
CA THR A 527 31.21 2.46 8.93
C THR A 527 30.25 2.30 10.10
N TRP A 528 30.59 1.41 11.02
CA TRP A 528 29.97 1.31 12.34
C TRP A 528 31.04 1.44 13.42
N ASP A 529 30.88 2.40 14.35
CA ASP A 529 31.86 2.71 15.40
C ASP A 529 33.28 2.98 14.86
N GLY A 530 33.37 3.62 13.68
CA GLY A 530 34.63 3.88 12.98
C GLY A 530 35.21 2.68 12.20
N PHE A 531 34.58 1.51 12.25
CA PHE A 531 35.05 0.30 11.56
C PHE A 531 34.28 0.02 10.26
N PRO A 532 34.93 -0.54 9.21
CA PRO A 532 34.30 -0.89 7.94
C PRO A 532 33.16 -1.90 8.10
N LEU A 533 32.01 -1.63 7.50
CA LEU A 533 30.90 -2.58 7.44
C LEU A 533 31.20 -3.71 6.43
N HIS A 534 30.95 -4.95 6.83
CA HIS A 534 31.20 -6.14 6.01
C HIS A 534 30.07 -7.17 6.16
N TYR A 535 29.78 -7.88 5.07
CA TYR A 535 28.75 -8.93 5.05
C TYR A 535 29.42 -10.29 4.93
N SER A 536 29.09 -11.21 5.85
CA SER A 536 29.49 -12.61 5.80
C SER A 536 28.27 -13.51 5.55
N ASP A 537 28.40 -14.56 4.75
CA ASP A 537 27.29 -15.51 4.50
C ASP A 537 26.87 -16.28 5.76
N LYS A 538 27.79 -16.47 6.73
CA LYS A 538 27.52 -17.19 7.98
C LYS A 538 26.83 -16.32 9.04
N HIS A 539 27.23 -15.05 9.14
CA HIS A 539 26.84 -14.16 10.24
C HIS A 539 25.98 -12.97 9.82
N GLY A 540 25.82 -12.73 8.51
CA GLY A 540 25.15 -11.55 7.98
C GLY A 540 26.03 -10.30 8.07
N TRP A 541 25.40 -9.14 8.25
CA TRP A 541 26.10 -7.85 8.36
C TRP A 541 26.79 -7.69 9.73
N GLY A 542 28.07 -7.33 9.70
CA GLY A 542 28.89 -6.95 10.84
C GLY A 542 29.89 -5.87 10.46
N TYR A 543 30.90 -5.64 11.30
CA TYR A 543 31.97 -4.68 11.03
C TYR A 543 33.34 -5.31 11.32
N LEU A 544 34.36 -4.84 10.60
CA LEU A 544 35.72 -5.39 10.67
C LEU A 544 36.52 -4.68 11.77
N VAL A 545 36.80 -5.37 12.88
CA VAL A 545 37.67 -4.88 13.95
C VAL A 545 39.08 -5.45 13.79
N PRO A 546 40.11 -4.62 13.61
CA PRO A 546 41.50 -5.07 13.52
C PRO A 546 41.94 -5.85 14.78
N GLY A 547 42.66 -6.95 14.60
CA GLY A 547 43.35 -7.67 15.69
C GLY A 547 42.48 -8.51 16.63
N ARG A 548 41.15 -8.57 16.43
CA ARG A 548 40.23 -9.30 17.30
C ARG A 548 40.09 -10.77 16.87
N GLN A 549 40.56 -11.72 17.70
CA GLN A 549 40.60 -13.16 17.38
C GLN A 549 39.56 -14.03 18.12
N ASP A 550 38.75 -13.43 18.98
CA ASP A 550 37.78 -14.13 19.85
C ASP A 550 36.69 -14.90 19.07
N ASN A 551 36.43 -14.53 17.82
CA ASN A 551 35.42 -15.16 16.96
C ASN A 551 35.99 -16.17 15.93
N LEU A 552 37.30 -16.45 15.92
CA LEU A 552 37.99 -17.21 14.86
C LEU A 552 38.11 -18.73 15.10
N GLN A 553 37.50 -19.27 16.17
CA GLN A 553 37.75 -20.67 16.58
C GLN A 553 37.22 -21.75 15.62
N ASP A 554 36.40 -21.40 14.61
CA ASP A 554 35.87 -22.35 13.60
C ASP A 554 35.89 -21.75 12.17
N MET A 555 37.08 -21.44 11.64
CA MET A 555 37.25 -20.96 10.27
C MET A 555 37.84 -22.05 9.37
N ASP A 556 36.99 -22.74 8.59
CA ASP A 556 37.44 -23.42 7.38
C ASP A 556 37.87 -22.35 6.36
N THR A 557 39.16 -22.31 6.05
CA THR A 557 39.79 -21.34 5.14
C THR A 557 39.47 -21.67 3.67
N GLU A 558 38.30 -21.27 3.19
CA GLU A 558 37.98 -21.28 1.74
C GLU A 558 37.65 -19.89 1.15
N GLY A 559 37.86 -18.80 1.90
CA GLY A 559 37.64 -17.42 1.44
C GLY A 559 38.93 -16.63 1.21
N PRO A 560 38.89 -15.52 0.44
CA PRO A 560 40.02 -14.60 0.34
C PRO A 560 40.34 -14.04 1.74
N LEU A 561 41.63 -13.91 2.05
CA LEU A 561 42.11 -13.42 3.35
C LEU A 561 42.04 -11.89 3.39
N CYS A 562 41.51 -11.34 4.48
CA CYS A 562 41.47 -9.89 4.68
C CYS A 562 42.90 -9.32 4.75
N PRO A 563 43.24 -8.28 3.98
CA PRO A 563 44.59 -7.71 3.90
C PRO A 563 45.06 -7.03 5.21
N TYR A 564 44.13 -6.73 6.14
CA TYR A 564 44.41 -6.03 7.39
C TYR A 564 44.66 -6.96 8.60
N GLY A 565 45.07 -8.20 8.35
CA GLY A 565 45.65 -9.05 9.39
C GLY A 565 47.14 -8.75 9.57
N TYR A 566 47.57 -8.53 10.82
CA TYR A 566 48.93 -8.28 11.31
C TYR A 566 49.38 -6.82 11.37
N VAL A 567 49.08 -6.19 12.52
CA VAL A 567 50.07 -5.49 13.34
C VAL A 567 50.03 -6.10 14.73
#